data_AF-A8XR91-F1
#
_entry.id   AF-A8XR91-F1
#
_cell.length_a   1.000
_cell.length_b   1.000
_cell.length_c   1.000
_cell.angle_alpha   90.00
_cell.angle_beta   90.00
_cell.angle_gamma   90.00
#
_symmetry.space_group_name_H-M   'P 1'
#
loop_
_entity.id
_entity.type
_entity.pdbx_description
1 polymer ?
#
loop_
_entity_poly.entity_id
_entity_poly.type
_entity_poly.pdbx_seq_one_letter_code
_entity_poly.pdbx_strand_id
1 'polypeptide(L)'
;MPSHPIDDLTGALNWLTHGDELEKYENLKSRYHRLIRGLCTIIEMECMSDYHYILEIYDSAVAMGLNVINEDFPKATTNEDFAIIFGKMEVAVDKLEAVDRVITGCVSRKLFLLR
;
A
#
# COMPACT_ATOMS: atom_id res chain seq x y z
N MET A 1 29.87 31.90 -10.62
CA MET A 1 29.83 31.17 -9.34
C MET A 1 28.77 30.10 -9.47
N PRO A 2 29.06 28.80 -9.25
CA PRO A 2 28.01 27.80 -9.26
C PRO A 2 27.24 27.92 -7.94
N SER A 3 26.00 28.37 -8.04
CA SER A 3 25.05 28.47 -6.95
C SER A 3 24.32 27.13 -6.80
N HIS A 4 24.73 26.26 -5.87
CA HIS A 4 23.85 25.28 -5.20
C HIS A 4 24.60 24.70 -3.99
N PRO A 5 24.03 24.85 -2.78
CA PRO A 5 23.95 23.71 -1.85
C PRO A 5 22.68 23.71 -0.97
N ILE A 6 21.58 24.33 -1.40
CA ILE A 6 20.35 24.44 -0.58
C ILE A 6 19.53 23.13 -0.57
N ASP A 7 19.63 22.32 -1.64
CA ASP A 7 18.84 21.08 -1.75
C ASP A 7 19.31 19.96 -0.81
N ASP A 8 20.60 19.92 -0.49
CA ASP A 8 21.20 18.88 0.37
C ASP A 8 20.86 19.07 1.85
N LEU A 9 20.70 20.34 2.29
CA LEU A 9 20.32 20.65 3.67
C LEU A 9 18.84 20.34 3.94
N THR A 10 17.97 20.57 2.97
CA THR A 10 16.51 20.36 3.13
C THR A 10 16.17 18.87 3.16
N GLY A 11 16.85 18.07 2.32
CA GLY A 11 16.78 16.61 2.39
C GLY A 11 17.31 16.04 3.71
N ALA A 12 18.45 16.55 4.19
CA ALA A 12 19.02 16.15 5.48
C ALA A 12 18.17 16.57 6.68
N LEU A 13 17.53 17.74 6.64
CA LEU A 13 16.63 18.24 7.68
C LEU A 13 15.34 17.41 7.76
N ASN A 14 14.73 17.05 6.64
CA ASN A 14 13.54 16.19 6.64
C ASN A 14 13.82 14.79 7.19
N TRP A 15 14.99 14.21 6.89
CA TRP A 15 15.42 12.94 7.47
C TRP A 15 15.64 13.03 8.99
N LEU A 16 16.11 14.16 9.48
CA LEU A 16 16.33 14.43 10.92
C LEU A 16 15.03 14.72 11.67
N THR A 17 14.04 15.37 11.05
CA THR A 17 12.78 15.74 11.72
C THR A 17 11.70 14.66 11.65
N HIS A 18 11.74 13.77 10.65
CA HIS A 18 10.66 12.80 10.36
C HIS A 18 11.13 11.34 10.38
N GLY A 19 12.24 11.02 11.06
CA GLY A 19 12.83 9.67 11.07
C GLY A 19 11.85 8.55 11.49
N ASP A 20 11.06 8.78 12.55
CA ASP A 20 10.06 7.82 13.03
C ASP A 20 8.91 7.61 12.03
N GLU A 21 8.56 8.66 11.27
CA GLU A 21 7.53 8.60 10.23
C GLU A 21 8.06 7.80 9.04
N LEU A 22 9.32 8.01 8.65
CA LEU A 22 9.96 7.24 7.58
C LEU A 22 9.96 5.73 7.87
N GLU A 23 10.25 5.33 9.10
CA GLU A 23 10.23 3.91 9.50
C GLU A 23 8.82 3.31 9.41
N LYS A 24 7.81 4.02 9.93
CA LYS A 24 6.40 3.59 9.82
C LYS A 24 5.97 3.46 8.37
N TYR A 25 6.42 4.37 7.53
CA TYR A 25 6.08 4.39 6.10
C TYR A 25 6.67 3.17 5.38
N GLU A 26 7.96 2.89 5.58
CA GLU A 26 8.59 1.72 4.97
C GLU A 26 7.96 0.41 5.47
N ASN A 27 7.50 0.35 6.73
CA ASN A 27 6.73 -0.79 7.24
C ASN A 27 5.40 -0.98 6.47
N LEU A 28 4.60 0.09 6.34
CA LEU A 28 3.31 0.05 5.61
C LEU A 28 3.50 -0.32 4.14
N LYS A 29 4.49 0.29 3.48
CA LYS A 29 4.87 -0.03 2.09
C LYS A 29 5.27 -1.48 1.91
N SER A 30 6.03 -2.05 2.84
CA SER A 30 6.38 -3.47 2.84
C SER A 30 5.16 -4.38 2.96
N ARG A 31 4.24 -4.07 3.90
CA ARG A 31 2.98 -4.81 4.06
C ARG A 31 2.13 -4.78 2.79
N TYR A 32 1.97 -3.60 2.20
CA TYR A 32 1.23 -3.38 0.96
C TYR A 32 1.78 -4.22 -0.20
N HIS A 33 3.09 -4.16 -0.46
CA HIS A 33 3.70 -4.95 -1.53
C HIS A 33 3.58 -6.46 -1.31
N ARG A 34 3.68 -6.92 -0.05
CA ARG A 34 3.50 -8.33 0.28
C ARG A 34 2.09 -8.81 -0.02
N LEU A 35 1.07 -8.01 0.33
CA LEU A 35 -0.33 -8.33 0.03
C LEU A 35 -0.57 -8.40 -1.47
N ILE A 36 -0.15 -7.39 -2.24
CA ILE A 36 -0.26 -7.39 -3.71
C ILE A 36 0.30 -8.67 -4.32
N ARG A 37 1.52 -9.03 -3.93
CA ARG A 37 2.18 -10.22 -4.50
C ARG A 37 1.41 -11.50 -4.20
N GLY A 38 0.94 -11.67 -2.96
CA GLY A 38 0.15 -12.84 -2.57
C GLY A 38 -1.19 -12.91 -3.30
N LEU A 39 -1.88 -11.78 -3.39
CA LEU A 39 -3.21 -11.70 -4.01
C LEU A 39 -3.16 -11.90 -5.53
N CYS A 40 -2.19 -11.32 -6.24
CA CYS A 40 -2.00 -11.60 -7.67
C CYS A 40 -1.89 -13.11 -7.92
N THR A 41 -1.06 -13.82 -7.16
CA THR A 41 -0.87 -15.26 -7.32
C THR A 41 -2.17 -16.03 -7.09
N ILE A 42 -2.98 -15.67 -6.09
CA ILE A 42 -4.22 -16.40 -5.83
C ILE A 42 -5.30 -16.07 -6.86
N ILE A 43 -5.43 -14.80 -7.26
CA ILE A 43 -6.39 -14.36 -8.28
C ILE A 43 -6.09 -15.03 -9.64
N GLU A 44 -4.81 -15.18 -10.00
CA GLU A 44 -4.39 -15.90 -11.20
C GLU A 44 -4.69 -17.41 -11.15
N MET A 45 -4.64 -18.01 -9.96
CA MET A 45 -4.88 -19.45 -9.77
C MET A 45 -6.36 -19.82 -9.57
N GLU A 46 -7.20 -18.92 -9.09
CA GLU A 46 -8.57 -19.22 -8.68
C GLU A 46 -9.60 -18.34 -9.41
N CYS A 47 -10.38 -18.95 -10.32
CA CYS A 47 -11.60 -18.35 -10.84
C CYS A 47 -12.63 -18.24 -9.70
N MET A 48 -12.89 -17.02 -9.26
CA MET A 48 -13.78 -16.70 -8.14
C MET A 48 -15.18 -16.31 -8.65
N SER A 49 -16.24 -16.74 -7.96
CA SER A 49 -17.62 -16.40 -8.31
C SER A 49 -17.92 -14.89 -8.23
N ASP A 50 -17.19 -14.16 -7.39
CA ASP A 50 -17.30 -12.72 -7.19
C ASP A 50 -16.08 -11.95 -7.74
N TYR A 51 -15.48 -12.49 -8.81
CA TYR A 51 -14.24 -12.00 -9.41
C TYR A 51 -14.26 -10.49 -9.71
N HIS A 52 -15.37 -9.97 -10.25
CA HIS A 52 -15.48 -8.55 -10.60
C HIS A 52 -15.45 -7.62 -9.38
N TYR A 53 -16.14 -7.99 -8.29
CA TYR A 53 -16.14 -7.20 -7.05
C TYR A 53 -14.77 -7.19 -6.38
N ILE A 54 -14.09 -8.35 -6.37
CA ILE A 54 -12.73 -8.48 -5.85
C ILE A 54 -11.75 -7.62 -6.64
N LEU A 55 -11.81 -7.67 -7.98
CA LEU A 55 -10.93 -6.87 -8.83
C LEU A 55 -11.15 -5.37 -8.65
N GLU A 56 -12.40 -4.91 -8.52
CA GLU A 56 -12.68 -3.49 -8.32
C GLU A 56 -12.04 -2.95 -7.03
N ILE A 57 -12.18 -3.68 -5.91
CA ILE A 57 -11.56 -3.31 -4.64
C ILE A 57 -10.04 -3.37 -4.75
N TYR A 58 -9.52 -4.42 -5.38
CA TYR A 58 -8.10 -4.63 -5.57
C TYR A 58 -7.46 -3.51 -6.39
N ASP A 59 -7.98 -3.22 -7.58
CA ASP A 59 -7.48 -2.16 -8.46
C ASP A 59 -7.57 -0.78 -7.80
N SER A 60 -8.67 -0.51 -7.08
CA SER A 60 -8.82 0.72 -6.30
C SER A 60 -7.74 0.87 -5.22
N ALA A 61 -7.46 -0.21 -4.48
CA ALA A 61 -6.44 -0.19 -3.44
C ALA A 61 -5.03 -0.06 -4.04
N VAL A 62 -4.77 -0.73 -5.16
CA VAL A 62 -3.48 -0.68 -5.86
C VAL A 62 -3.21 0.73 -6.40
N ALA A 63 -4.18 1.34 -7.06
CA ALA A 63 -4.03 2.71 -7.56
C ALA A 63 -3.77 3.70 -6.42
N MET A 64 -4.52 3.58 -5.33
CA MET A 64 -4.34 4.44 -4.14
C MET A 64 -2.95 4.30 -3.53
N GLY A 65 -2.51 3.08 -3.25
CA GLY A 65 -1.20 2.84 -2.63
C GLY A 65 -0.04 3.25 -3.53
N LEU A 66 -0.12 3.00 -4.84
CA LEU A 66 0.91 3.42 -5.79
C LEU A 66 1.00 4.95 -5.93
N ASN A 67 -0.13 5.65 -5.94
CA ASN A 67 -0.15 7.12 -5.95
C ASN A 67 0.48 7.68 -4.67
N VAL A 68 0.14 7.10 -3.52
CA VAL A 68 0.76 7.46 -2.24
C VAL A 68 2.27 7.26 -2.30
N ILE A 69 2.73 6.13 -2.84
CA ILE A 69 4.15 5.79 -2.86
C ILE A 69 4.96 6.65 -3.80
N ASN A 70 4.47 6.85 -5.02
CA ASN A 70 5.24 7.46 -6.10
C ASN A 70 5.05 8.97 -6.16
N GLU A 71 3.92 9.50 -5.70
CA GLU A 71 3.56 10.90 -5.91
C GLU A 71 3.36 11.69 -4.61
N ASP A 72 2.56 11.19 -3.66
CA ASP A 72 2.20 11.99 -2.48
C ASP A 72 3.33 12.01 -1.44
N PHE A 73 3.92 10.86 -1.11
CA PHE A 73 4.98 10.77 -0.08
C PHE A 73 6.21 11.65 -0.38
N PRO A 74 6.76 11.67 -1.61
CA PRO A 74 7.91 12.53 -1.93
C PRO A 74 7.60 14.03 -1.88
N LYS A 75 6.32 14.42 -1.94
CA LYS A 75 5.87 15.82 -1.91
C LYS A 75 5.47 16.29 -0.51
N ALA A 76 5.47 15.40 0.49
CA ALA A 76 5.13 15.75 1.87
C ALA A 76 6.19 16.69 2.45
N THR A 77 5.75 17.83 2.99
CA THR A 77 6.65 18.84 3.58
C THR A 77 6.34 19.15 5.04
N THR A 78 5.21 18.66 5.56
CA THR A 78 4.75 18.90 6.92
C THR A 78 4.28 17.62 7.61
N ASN A 79 4.30 17.61 8.94
CA ASN A 79 3.75 16.49 9.74
C ASN A 79 2.28 16.18 9.42
N GLU A 80 1.49 17.22 9.10
CA GLU A 80 0.09 17.05 8.73
C GLU A 80 -0.05 16.32 7.38
N ASP A 81 0.80 16.65 6.41
CA ASP A 81 0.86 15.91 5.13
C ASP A 81 1.22 14.45 5.36
N PHE A 82 2.23 14.18 6.20
CA PHE A 82 2.61 12.81 6.56
C PHE A 82 1.44 12.05 7.19
N ALA A 83 0.73 12.64 8.15
CA ALA A 83 -0.43 12.03 8.78
C ALA A 83 -1.54 11.67 7.76
N ILE A 84 -1.81 12.57 6.80
CA ILE A 84 -2.77 12.31 5.71
C ILE A 84 -2.29 11.16 4.83
N ILE A 85 -1.01 11.12 4.50
CA ILE A 85 -0.40 10.09 3.66
C ILE A 85 -0.44 8.73 4.35
N PHE A 86 -0.12 8.66 5.64
CA PHE A 86 -0.26 7.44 6.43
C PHE A 86 -1.70 6.92 6.41
N GLY A 87 -2.69 7.79 6.65
CA GLY A 87 -4.09 7.40 6.61
C GLY A 87 -4.52 6.82 5.26
N LYS A 88 -4.09 7.43 4.14
CA LYS A 88 -4.36 6.90 2.80
C LYS A 88 -3.71 5.52 2.60
N MET A 89 -2.46 5.35 3.04
CA MET A 89 -1.73 4.08 2.89
C MET A 89 -2.34 2.96 3.75
N GLU A 90 -2.77 3.26 4.97
CA GLU A 90 -3.49 2.33 5.84
C GLU A 90 -4.81 1.89 5.19
N VAL A 91 -5.59 2.81 4.63
CA VAL A 91 -6.82 2.48 3.91
C VAL A 91 -6.55 1.55 2.72
N ALA A 92 -5.47 1.78 1.98
CA ALA A 92 -5.09 0.89 0.87
C ALA A 92 -4.76 -0.53 1.37
N VAL A 93 -3.99 -0.65 2.46
CA VAL A 93 -3.67 -1.94 3.09
C VAL A 93 -4.93 -2.64 3.59
N ASP A 94 -5.83 -1.94 4.29
CA ASP A 94 -7.07 -2.51 4.83
C ASP A 94 -7.98 -3.08 3.73
N LYS A 95 -8.07 -2.39 2.59
CA LYS A 95 -8.81 -2.89 1.42
C LYS A 95 -8.19 -4.16 0.85
N LEU A 96 -6.86 -4.23 0.74
CA LEU A 96 -6.18 -5.45 0.26
C LEU A 96 -6.35 -6.61 1.24
N GLU A 97 -6.31 -6.36 2.55
CA GLU A 97 -6.59 -7.40 3.56
C GLU A 97 -8.05 -7.86 3.51
N ALA A 98 -9.00 -6.99 3.17
CA ALA A 98 -10.38 -7.40 2.93
C ALA A 98 -10.50 -8.36 1.75
N VAL A 99 -9.77 -8.10 0.66
CA VAL A 99 -9.69 -9.01 -0.50
C VAL A 99 -9.12 -10.37 -0.09
N ASP A 100 -8.01 -10.38 0.67
CA ASP A 100 -7.39 -11.61 1.18
C ASP A 100 -8.36 -12.48 1.99
N ARG A 101 -9.16 -11.86 2.87
CA ARG A 101 -10.19 -12.56 3.67
C ARG A 101 -11.27 -13.21 2.80
N VAL A 102 -11.76 -12.49 1.78
CA VAL A 102 -12.77 -13.02 0.85
C VAL A 102 -12.21 -14.21 0.07
N ILE A 103 -11.01 -14.07 -0.47
CA ILE A 103 -10.31 -15.13 -1.20
C ILE A 103 -10.11 -16.38 -0.32
N THR A 104 -9.54 -16.21 0.87
CA THR A 104 -9.31 -17.30 1.82
C THR A 104 -10.61 -18.02 2.20
N GLY A 105 -11.70 -17.26 2.39
CA GLY A 105 -13.01 -17.81 2.70
C GLY A 105 -13.62 -18.63 1.55
N CYS A 106 -13.35 -18.26 0.30
CA CYS A 106 -13.81 -19.03 -0.87
C CYS A 106 -12.97 -20.29 -1.10
N VAL A 107 -11.64 -20.20 -0.99
CA VAL A 107 -10.74 -21.36 -1.10
C VAL A 107 -11.07 -22.41 -0.04
N SER A 108 -11.26 -21.97 1.21
CA SER A 108 -11.64 -22.86 2.31
C SER A 108 -12.96 -23.58 2.04
N ARG A 109 -13.97 -22.88 1.51
CA ARG A 109 -15.26 -23.49 1.13
C ARG A 109 -15.13 -24.51 -0.01
N LYS A 110 -14.31 -24.22 -1.03
CA LYS A 110 -14.05 -25.17 -2.14
C LYS A 110 -13.39 -26.46 -1.64
N LEU A 111 -12.42 -26.36 -0.72
CA LEU A 111 -11.75 -27.53 -0.13
C LEU A 111 -12.71 -28.43 0.67
N PHE A 112 -13.71 -27.85 1.35
CA PHE A 112 -14.72 -28.62 2.08
C PHE A 112 -15.71 -29.35 1.16
N LEU A 113 -15.97 -28.84 -0.05
CA LEU A 113 -16.88 -29.47 -1.02
C LEU A 113 -16.23 -30.60 -1.83
N LEU A 114 -14.91 -30.74 -1.77
CA LEU A 114 -14.14 -31.79 -2.45
C LEU A 114 -13.81 -33.00 -1.54
N ARG A 115 -14.28 -33.00 -0.28
CA ARG A 115 -14.18 -34.12 0.67
C ARG A 115 -15.53 -34.83 0.80
#